data_AF-A0A1E4F0L9-F1
#
_entry.id   AF-A0A1E4F0L9-F1
#
_cell.length_a   1.000
_cell.length_b   1.000
_cell.length_c   1.000
_cell.angle_alpha   90.00
_cell.angle_beta   90.00
_cell.angle_gamma   90.00
#
_symmetry.space_group_name_H-M   'P 1'
#
loop_
_entity.id
_entity.type
_entity.pdbx_description
1 polymer ?
#
loop_
_entity_poly.entity_id
_entity_poly.type
_entity_poly.pdbx_seq_one_letter_code
_entity_poly.pdbx_strand_id
1 'polypeptide(L)'
;MSKKLALTALALVLTTGTAMAQSTISSAPDSDYLVESYTAYIGNADLHNSRGARLSEPWQIIRQDRANVHRFGIIDDGDTFDGFFASAGNREKLETMLRSGWIEPRAAADIVRGGALVLVEIYGRGDTGNSIHITVAR
;
A
#
# COMPACT_ATOMS: atom_id res chain seq x y z
N MET A 1 76.29 0.08 10.58
CA MET A 1 74.85 0.25 10.90
C MET A 1 74.16 0.79 9.66
N SER A 2 73.28 -0.02 9.08
CA SER A 2 72.73 0.08 7.73
C SER A 2 71.76 1.26 7.56
N LYS A 3 71.72 1.88 6.37
CA LYS A 3 70.52 1.87 5.51
C LYS A 3 70.81 2.44 4.11
N LYS A 4 70.27 1.70 3.13
CA LYS A 4 70.39 1.86 1.67
C LYS A 4 69.19 2.67 1.13
N LEU A 5 69.43 3.27 -0.04
CA LEU A 5 68.58 3.63 -1.20
C LEU A 5 67.04 3.54 -1.10
N ALA A 6 66.38 4.51 -1.78
CA ALA A 6 65.40 4.33 -2.90
C ALA A 6 64.52 5.60 -2.97
N LEU A 7 64.57 6.44 -4.02
CA LEU A 7 63.96 6.29 -5.35
C LEU A 7 62.58 5.62 -5.33
N THR A 8 61.53 6.39 -5.63
CA THR A 8 60.60 6.23 -6.78
C THR A 8 59.26 6.87 -6.42
N ALA A 9 58.88 7.92 -7.15
CA ALA A 9 57.60 8.57 -7.03
C ALA A 9 56.63 8.08 -8.12
N LEU A 10 55.42 7.80 -7.63
CA LEU A 10 54.11 8.02 -8.23
C LEU A 10 53.63 7.13 -9.40
N ALA A 11 52.65 6.30 -9.02
CA ALA A 11 51.76 5.54 -9.88
C ALA A 11 50.71 6.43 -10.56
N LEU A 12 50.25 6.01 -11.74
CA LEU A 12 48.91 6.33 -12.22
C LEU A 12 48.32 5.09 -12.89
N VAL A 13 47.54 4.33 -12.12
CA VAL A 13 46.73 3.22 -12.63
C VAL A 13 45.31 3.78 -12.84
N LEU A 14 44.95 4.07 -14.09
CA LEU A 14 43.56 4.30 -14.47
C LEU A 14 42.84 2.93 -14.50
N THR A 15 42.00 2.66 -13.51
CA THR A 15 41.02 1.57 -13.58
C THR A 15 39.67 2.17 -13.92
N THR A 16 39.23 1.98 -15.16
CA THR A 16 37.86 2.27 -15.57
C THR A 16 36.95 1.15 -15.06
N GLY A 17 36.27 1.40 -13.93
CA GLY A 17 35.23 0.52 -13.42
C GLY A 17 34.04 0.51 -14.38
N THR A 18 33.80 -0.62 -15.05
CA THR A 18 32.56 -0.87 -15.80
C THR A 18 31.48 -1.25 -14.81
N ALA A 19 30.53 -0.34 -14.56
CA ALA A 19 29.33 -0.65 -13.79
C ALA A 19 28.38 -1.48 -14.67
N MET A 20 28.30 -2.78 -14.42
CA MET A 20 27.29 -3.66 -15.01
C MET A 20 25.95 -3.42 -14.28
N ALA A 21 25.06 -2.64 -14.88
CA ALA A 21 23.67 -2.54 -14.43
C ALA A 21 22.93 -3.82 -14.88
N GLN A 22 22.95 -4.86 -14.06
CA GLN A 22 22.19 -6.08 -14.31
C GLN A 22 20.69 -5.78 -14.09
N SER A 23 19.93 -5.64 -15.18
CA SER A 23 18.48 -5.47 -15.09
C SER A 23 17.83 -6.83 -14.82
N THR A 24 17.36 -7.05 -13.59
CA THR A 24 16.61 -8.26 -13.24
C THR A 24 15.16 -8.08 -13.69
N ILE A 25 14.81 -8.66 -14.84
CA ILE A 25 13.40 -8.84 -15.22
C ILE A 25 12.82 -9.91 -14.28
N SER A 26 12.16 -9.47 -13.21
CA SER A 26 11.37 -10.36 -12.37
C SER A 26 10.08 -10.68 -13.13
N SER A 27 9.86 -11.95 -13.48
CA SER A 27 8.57 -12.37 -14.03
C SER A 27 7.53 -12.30 -12.91
N ALA A 28 6.58 -11.36 -13.02
CA ALA A 28 5.43 -11.34 -12.12
C ALA A 28 4.59 -12.62 -12.34
N PRO A 29 3.93 -13.16 -11.29
CA PRO A 29 3.05 -14.31 -11.44
C PRO A 29 1.96 -14.04 -12.50
N ASP A 30 1.60 -15.09 -13.25
CA ASP A 30 0.52 -15.02 -14.26
C ASP A 30 -0.89 -14.95 -13.65
N SER A 31 -1.01 -15.17 -12.33
CA SER A 31 -2.22 -14.99 -11.53
C SER A 31 -2.09 -13.78 -10.62
N ASP A 32 -3.23 -13.26 -10.16
CA ASP A 32 -3.23 -12.22 -9.14
C ASP A 32 -2.64 -12.77 -7.84
N TYR A 33 -1.88 -11.92 -7.15
CA TYR A 33 -1.24 -12.22 -5.87
C TYR A 33 -1.60 -11.14 -4.85
N LEU A 34 -1.38 -11.42 -3.56
CA LEU A 34 -1.58 -10.42 -2.50
C LEU A 34 -0.57 -9.29 -2.70
N VAL A 35 -1.07 -8.12 -3.10
CA VAL A 35 -0.27 -6.91 -3.33
C VAL A 35 0.09 -6.28 -1.99
N GLU A 36 -0.91 -6.09 -1.13
CA GLU A 36 -0.76 -5.46 0.17
C GLU A 36 -1.96 -5.79 1.06
N SER A 37 -1.77 -5.72 2.37
CA SER A 37 -2.85 -5.83 3.36
C SER A 37 -2.67 -4.80 4.46
N TYR A 38 -3.78 -4.27 4.98
CA TYR A 38 -3.77 -3.33 6.09
C TYR A 38 -4.98 -3.51 6.99
N THR A 39 -4.88 -3.05 8.23
CA THR A 39 -6.02 -2.88 9.12
C THR A 39 -6.56 -1.45 9.07
N ALA A 40 -7.88 -1.33 9.13
CA ALA A 40 -8.58 -0.06 9.22
C ALA A 40 -9.58 -0.08 10.36
N TYR A 41 -9.51 0.90 11.26
CA TYR A 41 -10.56 1.17 12.22
C TYR A 41 -11.53 2.19 11.60
N ILE A 42 -12.80 1.81 11.50
CA ILE A 42 -13.81 2.68 10.89
C ILE A 42 -14.33 3.66 11.95
N GLY A 43 -13.71 4.82 12.01
CA GLY A 43 -14.10 5.94 12.86
C GLY A 43 -15.29 6.72 12.32
N ASN A 44 -15.75 7.70 13.11
CA ASN A 44 -16.90 8.53 12.73
C ASN A 44 -16.61 9.43 11.51
N ALA A 45 -15.35 9.81 11.32
CA ALA A 45 -14.91 10.64 10.19
C ALA A 45 -15.06 9.92 8.84
N ASP A 46 -15.00 8.58 8.83
CA ASP A 46 -15.06 7.77 7.60
C ASP A 46 -16.49 7.55 7.11
N LEU A 47 -17.44 7.72 8.01
CA LEU A 47 -18.86 7.54 7.73
C LEU A 47 -19.44 8.67 6.87
N HIS A 48 -18.71 9.76 6.68
CA HIS A 48 -19.22 10.97 6.03
C HIS A 48 -18.28 11.43 4.91
N ASN A 49 -18.87 11.82 3.77
CA ASN A 49 -18.07 12.45 2.72
C ASN A 49 -17.63 13.87 3.13
N SER A 50 -16.79 14.51 2.30
CA SER A 50 -16.30 15.87 2.54
C SER A 50 -17.38 16.97 2.62
N ARG A 51 -18.63 16.67 2.28
CA ARG A 51 -19.79 17.57 2.43
C ARG A 51 -20.62 17.25 3.68
N GLY A 52 -20.18 16.30 4.51
CA GLY A 52 -20.88 15.86 5.71
C GLY A 52 -22.04 14.91 5.47
N ALA A 53 -22.26 14.45 4.23
CA ALA A 53 -23.34 13.50 3.95
C ALA A 53 -22.93 12.08 4.34
N ARG A 54 -23.83 11.36 5.02
CA ARG A 54 -23.64 9.97 5.46
C ARG A 54 -23.48 9.04 4.26
N LEU A 55 -22.42 8.26 4.27
CA LEU A 55 -22.15 7.20 3.31
C LEU A 55 -22.93 5.94 3.70
N SER A 56 -23.41 5.16 2.73
CA SER A 56 -24.25 3.99 2.98
C SER A 56 -23.64 2.68 2.50
N GLU A 57 -22.62 2.74 1.66
CA GLU A 57 -21.98 1.55 1.10
C GLU A 57 -20.60 1.30 1.73
N PRO A 58 -20.22 0.03 2.01
CA PRO A 58 -18.91 -0.29 2.58
C PRO A 58 -17.74 0.29 1.77
N TRP A 59 -17.79 0.19 0.44
CA TRP A 59 -16.72 0.69 -0.42
C TRP A 59 -16.58 2.21 -0.37
N GLN A 60 -17.67 2.95 -0.13
CA GLN A 60 -17.61 4.40 0.02
C GLN A 60 -16.87 4.77 1.30
N ILE A 61 -17.17 4.05 2.39
CA ILE A 61 -16.60 4.29 3.71
C ILE A 61 -15.12 3.95 3.71
N ILE A 62 -14.70 2.78 3.19
CA ILE A 62 -13.28 2.44 3.05
C ILE A 62 -12.55 3.45 2.14
N ARG A 63 -13.19 3.94 1.07
CA ARG A 63 -12.60 4.98 0.23
C ARG A 63 -12.40 6.29 0.99
N GLN A 64 -13.37 6.68 1.81
CA GLN A 64 -13.30 7.89 2.63
C GLN A 64 -12.22 7.77 3.72
N ASP A 65 -12.18 6.64 4.40
CA ASP A 65 -11.14 6.27 5.36
C ASP A 65 -9.73 6.34 4.74
N ARG A 66 -9.51 5.72 3.58
CA ARG A 66 -8.22 5.84 2.88
C ARG A 66 -7.92 7.25 2.37
N ALA A 67 -8.94 8.08 2.13
CA ALA A 67 -8.72 9.50 1.87
C ALA A 67 -8.35 10.27 3.15
N ASN A 68 -8.96 9.92 4.29
CA ASN A 68 -8.65 10.46 5.62
C ASN A 68 -7.19 10.21 5.97
N VAL A 69 -6.71 8.97 5.85
CA VAL A 69 -5.32 8.61 6.11
C VAL A 69 -4.36 9.33 5.15
N HIS A 70 -4.53 9.19 3.83
CA HIS A 70 -3.51 9.58 2.85
C HIS A 70 -3.58 11.04 2.39
N ARG A 71 -4.74 11.68 2.48
CA ARG A 71 -4.93 13.07 2.02
C ARG A 71 -5.08 14.04 3.18
N PHE A 72 -5.76 13.64 4.25
CA PHE A 72 -6.12 14.55 5.34
C PHE A 72 -5.29 14.32 6.61
N GLY A 73 -4.51 13.24 6.69
CA GLY A 73 -3.69 12.90 7.86
C GLY A 73 -4.52 12.56 9.10
N ILE A 74 -5.76 12.12 8.91
CA ILE A 74 -6.64 11.65 9.97
C ILE A 74 -6.47 10.12 10.03
N ILE A 75 -5.98 9.63 11.16
CA ILE A 75 -5.63 8.23 11.38
C ILE A 75 -6.21 7.83 12.72
N ASP A 76 -6.95 6.73 12.75
CA ASP A 76 -7.55 6.20 13.96
C ASP A 76 -6.67 5.11 14.61
N ASP A 77 -6.88 4.88 15.91
CA ASP A 77 -6.18 3.84 16.65
C ASP A 77 -6.53 2.45 16.09
N GLY A 78 -5.51 1.72 15.63
CA GLY A 78 -5.67 0.42 14.99
C GLY A 78 -5.50 0.45 13.47
N ASP A 79 -5.41 1.63 12.87
CA ASP A 79 -5.02 1.77 11.47
C ASP A 79 -3.57 1.38 11.24
N THR A 80 -3.33 0.65 10.16
CA THR A 80 -1.99 0.53 9.59
C THR A 80 -1.93 1.26 8.25
N PHE A 81 -0.76 1.81 7.94
CA PHE A 81 -0.50 2.42 6.65
C PHE A 81 -0.45 1.38 5.53
N ASP A 82 -0.91 1.80 4.35
CA ASP A 82 -0.80 1.07 3.09
C ASP A 82 -0.20 1.96 2.00
N GLY A 83 0.62 1.42 1.11
CA GLY A 83 1.15 2.15 -0.05
C GLY A 83 0.16 2.24 -1.21
N PHE A 84 -0.69 1.21 -1.37
CA PHE A 84 -1.58 1.07 -2.52
C PHE A 84 -2.59 2.21 -2.67
N PHE A 85 -3.26 2.61 -1.58
CA PHE A 85 -4.27 3.66 -1.57
C PHE A 85 -3.70 5.06 -1.32
N ALA A 86 -2.39 5.25 -1.29
CA ALA A 86 -1.79 6.60 -1.41
C ALA A 86 -2.21 7.27 -2.74
N SER A 87 -2.38 6.48 -3.80
CA SER A 87 -2.88 6.93 -5.11
C SER A 87 -4.39 7.19 -5.09
N ALA A 88 -4.79 8.39 -5.52
CA ALA A 88 -6.20 8.74 -5.70
C ALA A 88 -6.91 7.81 -6.72
N GLY A 89 -6.22 7.46 -7.81
CA GLY A 89 -6.77 6.57 -8.83
C GLY A 89 -7.03 5.15 -8.31
N ASN A 90 -6.23 4.67 -7.36
CA ASN A 90 -6.49 3.37 -6.73
C ASN A 90 -7.69 3.44 -5.77
N ARG A 91 -7.86 4.55 -5.04
CA ARG A 91 -9.06 4.78 -4.21
C ARG A 91 -10.34 4.81 -5.05
N GLU A 92 -10.29 5.35 -6.27
CA GLU A 92 -11.43 5.36 -7.19
C GLU A 92 -11.84 3.96 -7.66
N LYS A 93 -10.89 3.03 -7.80
CA LYS A 93 -11.16 1.64 -8.23
C LYS A 93 -11.83 0.77 -7.17
N LEU A 94 -11.92 1.23 -5.91
CA LEU A 94 -12.31 0.39 -4.77
C LEU A 94 -13.67 -0.32 -4.96
N GLU A 95 -14.67 0.36 -5.52
CA GLU A 95 -15.97 -0.26 -5.81
C GLU A 95 -15.84 -1.43 -6.81
N THR A 96 -15.09 -1.25 -7.89
CA THR A 96 -14.84 -2.31 -8.88
C THR A 96 -14.03 -3.45 -8.28
N MET A 97 -12.99 -3.14 -7.49
CA MET A 97 -12.19 -4.16 -6.82
C MET A 97 -13.03 -4.97 -5.82
N LEU A 98 -13.95 -4.32 -5.10
CA LEU A 98 -14.85 -5.02 -4.18
C LEU A 98 -15.86 -5.88 -4.93
N ARG A 99 -16.40 -5.42 -6.07
CA ARG A 99 -17.28 -6.24 -6.93
C ARG A 99 -16.59 -7.49 -7.47
N SER A 100 -15.29 -7.40 -7.76
CA SER A 100 -14.47 -8.53 -8.22
C SER A 100 -13.88 -9.36 -7.08
N GLY A 101 -14.08 -8.93 -5.83
CA GLY A 101 -13.54 -9.55 -4.64
C GLY A 101 -14.66 -10.06 -3.72
N TRP A 102 -14.44 -9.89 -2.41
CA TRP A 102 -15.35 -10.41 -1.41
C TRP A 102 -15.32 -9.56 -0.15
N ILE A 103 -16.46 -9.49 0.53
CA ILE A 103 -16.55 -8.89 1.86
C ILE A 103 -17.35 -9.82 2.75
N GLU A 104 -16.81 -10.07 3.94
CA GLU A 104 -17.53 -10.79 4.97
C GLU A 104 -18.83 -10.03 5.30
N PRO A 105 -20.01 -10.69 5.28
CA PRO A 105 -21.28 -10.00 5.53
C PRO A 105 -21.31 -9.22 6.84
N ARG A 106 -20.63 -9.74 7.87
CA ARG A 106 -20.46 -9.06 9.15
C ARG A 106 -19.60 -7.80 9.01
N ALA A 107 -18.46 -7.88 8.33
CA ALA A 107 -17.62 -6.72 8.07
C ALA A 107 -18.38 -5.64 7.28
N ALA A 108 -19.17 -6.01 6.27
CA ALA A 108 -20.02 -5.06 5.54
C ALA A 108 -20.98 -4.29 6.46
N ALA A 109 -21.71 -5.01 7.32
CA ALA A 109 -22.65 -4.41 8.26
C ALA A 109 -21.95 -3.54 9.31
N ASP A 110 -20.80 -3.98 9.82
CA ASP A 110 -20.05 -3.29 10.86
C ASP A 110 -19.34 -2.04 10.30
N ILE A 111 -18.82 -2.08 9.07
CA ILE A 111 -18.28 -0.89 8.36
C ILE A 111 -19.38 0.16 8.18
N VAL A 112 -20.55 -0.24 7.69
CA VAL A 112 -21.66 0.70 7.48
C VAL A 112 -22.11 1.29 8.82
N ARG A 113 -22.05 0.54 9.93
CA ARG A 113 -22.39 1.06 11.26
C ARG A 113 -21.31 2.00 11.83
N GLY A 114 -20.04 1.69 11.58
CA GLY A 114 -18.87 2.29 12.24
C GLY A 114 -18.43 1.53 13.49
N GLY A 115 -17.22 1.81 13.96
CA GLY A 115 -16.57 1.18 15.11
C GLY A 115 -16.00 -0.21 14.83
N ALA A 116 -15.81 -0.57 13.56
CA ALA A 116 -15.28 -1.85 13.13
C ALA A 116 -13.76 -1.76 12.94
N LEU A 117 -13.02 -2.76 13.42
CA LEU A 117 -11.64 -3.01 12.96
C LEU A 117 -11.69 -4.10 11.89
N VAL A 118 -11.25 -3.77 10.68
CA VAL A 118 -11.28 -4.68 9.53
C VAL A 118 -9.89 -4.93 8.98
N LEU A 119 -9.68 -6.13 8.44
CA LEU A 119 -8.52 -6.47 7.61
C LEU A 119 -8.93 -6.34 6.15
N VAL A 120 -8.17 -5.55 5.40
CA VAL A 120 -8.32 -5.37 3.95
C VAL A 120 -7.12 -5.98 3.26
N GLU A 121 -7.38 -6.91 2.34
CA GLU A 121 -6.37 -7.56 1.50
C GLU A 121 -6.62 -7.18 0.05
N ILE A 122 -5.58 -6.67 -0.63
CA ILE A 122 -5.66 -6.25 -2.03
C ILE A 122 -4.96 -7.29 -2.89
N TYR A 123 -5.65 -7.84 -3.88
CA TYR A 123 -5.08 -8.78 -4.83
C TYR A 123 -4.97 -8.15 -6.21
N GLY A 124 -3.88 -8.45 -6.91
CA GLY A 124 -3.60 -7.88 -8.22
C GLY A 124 -2.19 -8.19 -8.71
N ARG A 125 -1.63 -7.28 -9.50
CA ARG A 125 -0.30 -7.42 -10.12
C ARG A 125 0.40 -6.07 -10.19
N GLY A 126 1.67 -6.05 -9.78
CA GLY A 126 2.45 -4.81 -9.68
C GLY A 126 1.76 -3.79 -8.78
N ASP A 127 1.50 -2.61 -9.34
CA ASP A 127 0.80 -1.49 -8.70
C ASP A 127 -0.72 -1.48 -8.95
N THR A 128 -1.21 -2.50 -9.65
CA THR A 128 -2.61 -2.60 -10.08
C THR A 128 -3.37 -3.59 -9.20
N GLY A 129 -4.39 -3.09 -8.49
CA GLY A 129 -5.32 -3.91 -7.72
C GLY A 129 -6.53 -4.30 -8.58
N ASN A 130 -6.86 -5.59 -8.55
CA ASN A 130 -7.94 -6.19 -9.34
C ASN A 130 -9.13 -6.60 -8.45
N SER A 131 -8.87 -7.02 -7.22
CA SER A 131 -9.89 -7.37 -6.24
C SER A 131 -9.48 -7.00 -4.81
N ILE A 132 -10.46 -6.85 -3.91
CA ILE A 132 -10.20 -6.75 -2.46
C ILE A 132 -11.00 -7.78 -1.69
N HIS A 133 -10.39 -8.32 -0.65
CA HIS A 133 -11.07 -9.11 0.37
C HIS A 133 -11.12 -8.33 1.68
N ILE A 134 -12.29 -8.28 2.32
CA ILE A 134 -12.48 -7.57 3.59
C ILE A 134 -13.08 -8.51 4.62
N THR A 135 -12.41 -8.62 5.77
CA THR A 135 -12.86 -9.42 6.93
C THR A 135 -12.83 -8.60 8.21
N VAL A 136 -13.52 -9.08 9.24
CA VAL A 136 -13.32 -8.55 10.59
C VAL A 136 -11.90 -8.91 11.07
N ALA A 137 -11.16 -7.93 11.57
CA ALA A 137 -9.84 -8.18 12.15
C ALA A 137 -9.97 -9.03 13.43
N ARG A 138 -9.11 -10.03 13.58
CA ARG A 138 -9.11 -10.97 14.71
C ARG A 138 -7.98 -10.70 15.68
#